data_AF-A0A8T8SS82-F1
#
_entry.id   AF-A0A8T8SS82-F1
#
_cell.length_a   1.000
_cell.length_b   1.000
_cell.length_c   1.000
_cell.angle_alpha   90.00
_cell.angle_beta   90.00
_cell.angle_gamma   90.00
#
_symmetry.space_group_name_H-M   'P 1'
#
loop_
_entity.id
_entity.type
_entity.pdbx_description
1 polymer ?
#
loop_
_entity_poly.entity_id
_entity_poly.type
_entity_poly.pdbx_seq_one_letter_code
_entity_poly.pdbx_strand_id
1 'polypeptide(L)'
;MRSGSSRSSFTPTATSFYSHRSRRRSHGSVRGLFDPICSGPTTISSMAIMTARSAHSSKAFTICFPDRCIAEAPLTDDLINALKKGGKLTLTSVNYQNKQFLQNIRLHLRSDVPLGAALSGGVDSSAVVCAIRHVEPKIDIHTFSFVADNEALSEEKWIDLVNEAVGAKSYKVRAGASDLARDLDRLIETQGEPFGSTSIYAQYLVFQRAKAEGITVTLDGQGADELLAGYDGYPGQRMLSLLEGRNVTAMHRFARASAQWPGRSYRRTWLELGRVVLPDWAYARSRKVMGH
;
A
#
# COMPACT_ATOMS: atom_id res chain seq x y z
N MET A 1 27.73 -53.29 -25.02
CA MET A 1 27.92 -53.61 -23.58
C MET A 1 28.45 -52.37 -22.86
N ARG A 2 27.88 -52.08 -21.69
CA ARG A 2 28.21 -51.04 -20.70
C ARG A 2 27.71 -49.60 -20.96
N SER A 3 26.52 -49.41 -20.40
CA SER A 3 25.97 -48.23 -19.73
C SER A 3 26.96 -47.44 -18.88
N GLY A 4 26.84 -46.11 -18.91
CA GLY A 4 27.42 -45.19 -17.93
C GLY A 4 26.55 -43.94 -17.80
N SER A 5 25.61 -43.95 -16.87
CA SER A 5 24.78 -42.79 -16.53
C SER A 5 25.54 -41.86 -15.58
N SER A 6 25.68 -40.58 -15.93
CA SER A 6 25.98 -39.51 -14.97
C SER A 6 24.75 -38.62 -14.84
N ARG A 7 23.88 -38.92 -13.87
CA ARG A 7 22.86 -37.98 -13.40
C ARG A 7 23.55 -36.95 -12.52
N SER A 8 23.68 -35.71 -12.99
CA SER A 8 23.98 -34.57 -12.14
C SER A 8 22.72 -34.24 -11.34
N SER A 9 22.72 -34.58 -10.05
CA SER A 9 21.70 -34.20 -9.09
C SER A 9 21.76 -32.70 -8.85
N PHE A 10 20.92 -31.92 -9.53
CA PHE A 10 20.62 -30.55 -9.15
C PHE A 10 19.69 -30.58 -7.94
N THR A 11 20.25 -30.33 -6.76
CA THR A 11 19.48 -30.01 -5.55
C THR A 11 19.05 -28.55 -5.63
N PRO A 12 17.74 -28.24 -5.67
CA PRO A 12 17.30 -26.85 -5.57
C PRO A 12 17.49 -26.42 -4.12
N THR A 13 18.39 -25.46 -3.92
CA THR A 13 18.57 -24.76 -2.65
C THR A 13 17.28 -23.98 -2.38
N ALA A 14 16.60 -24.30 -1.28
CA ALA A 14 15.38 -23.61 -0.86
C ALA A 14 15.68 -22.13 -0.62
N THR A 15 15.27 -21.27 -1.55
CA THR A 15 15.32 -19.83 -1.37
C THR A 15 14.29 -19.45 -0.33
N SER A 16 14.78 -18.93 0.79
CA SER A 16 14.01 -18.50 1.96
C SER A 16 12.96 -17.46 1.58
N PHE A 17 11.70 -17.88 1.48
CA PHE A 17 10.55 -17.00 1.45
C PHE A 17 10.50 -16.17 2.74
N TYR A 18 10.30 -14.86 2.60
CA TYR A 18 10.08 -13.97 3.73
C TYR A 18 8.68 -14.25 4.32
N SER A 19 8.62 -15.25 5.20
CA SER A 19 7.38 -15.69 5.84
C SER A 19 7.08 -14.86 7.08
N HIS A 20 5.90 -14.28 7.15
CA HIS A 20 5.35 -13.74 8.39
C HIS A 20 4.91 -14.90 9.30
N ARG A 21 5.77 -15.32 10.22
CA ARG A 21 5.50 -16.42 11.16
C ARG A 21 4.64 -15.92 12.33
N SER A 22 3.32 -15.95 12.18
CA SER A 22 2.39 -15.76 13.31
C SER A 22 2.31 -17.04 14.14
N ARG A 23 3.06 -17.08 15.27
CA ARG A 23 2.86 -18.10 16.30
C ARG A 23 1.70 -17.67 17.20
N ARG A 24 0.60 -18.44 17.15
CA ARG A 24 -0.50 -18.35 18.14
C ARG A 24 0.02 -18.61 19.55
N ARG A 25 -0.28 -17.70 20.48
CA ARG A 25 -0.56 -18.02 21.88
C ARG A 25 -1.91 -17.41 22.29
N SER A 26 -2.55 -18.15 23.15
CA SER A 26 -3.97 -18.21 23.50
C SER A 26 -4.53 -17.03 24.31
N HIS A 27 -5.82 -16.78 24.07
CA HIS A 27 -6.84 -16.25 24.97
C HIS A 27 -6.64 -14.84 25.56
N GLY A 28 -7.17 -13.86 24.84
CA GLY A 28 -7.58 -12.54 25.34
C GLY A 28 -8.57 -11.94 24.34
N SER A 29 -9.82 -11.74 24.77
CA SER A 29 -10.89 -11.16 23.94
C SER A 29 -10.55 -9.73 23.51
N VAL A 30 -10.14 -9.54 22.26
CA VAL A 30 -10.03 -8.21 21.61
C VAL A 30 -11.14 -8.11 20.56
N ARG A 31 -12.38 -7.94 21.04
CA ARG A 31 -13.49 -7.44 20.21
C ARG A 31 -13.40 -5.91 20.25
N GLY A 32 -13.00 -5.27 19.15
CA GLY A 32 -13.11 -3.80 19.02
C GLY A 32 -12.03 -3.06 18.22
N LEU A 33 -11.24 -3.70 17.35
CA LEU A 33 -10.17 -2.99 16.60
C LEU A 33 -10.28 -2.99 15.07
N PHE A 34 -11.38 -3.48 14.52
CA PHE A 34 -11.59 -3.51 13.06
C PHE A 34 -13.04 -3.12 12.75
N ASP A 35 -13.31 -1.81 12.76
CA ASP A 35 -14.44 -1.25 12.01
C ASP A 35 -14.14 -1.38 10.50
N PRO A 36 -15.15 -1.61 9.66
CA PRO A 36 -14.94 -1.78 8.22
C PRO A 36 -14.30 -0.51 7.65
N ILE A 37 -13.32 -0.69 6.76
CA ILE A 37 -12.57 0.37 6.05
C ILE A 37 -13.50 1.41 5.37
N CYS A 38 -14.79 1.09 5.23
CA CYS A 38 -15.85 1.94 4.72
C CYS A 38 -16.46 2.93 5.73
N SER A 39 -16.11 2.89 7.02
CA SER A 39 -16.74 3.73 8.05
C SER A 39 -15.76 4.70 8.73
N GLY A 40 -15.75 5.95 8.25
CA GLY A 40 -15.48 7.18 9.02
C GLY A 40 -14.03 7.47 9.50
N PRO A 41 -13.64 8.76 9.69
CA PRO A 41 -12.25 9.13 9.94
C PRO A 41 -11.83 9.03 11.42
N THR A 42 -10.67 8.44 11.69
CA THR A 42 -9.99 8.35 13.00
C THR A 42 -8.83 9.36 13.10
N THR A 43 -8.62 9.96 14.27
CA THR A 43 -7.72 11.13 14.50
C THR A 43 -6.31 10.76 15.00
N ILE A 44 -5.24 11.39 14.46
CA ILE A 44 -3.87 11.40 15.02
C ILE A 44 -3.29 12.85 14.95
N SER A 45 -2.37 13.24 15.85
CA SER A 45 -2.10 14.64 16.20
C SER A 45 -0.70 15.19 15.82
N SER A 46 -0.69 16.45 15.32
CA SER A 46 0.28 17.57 15.49
C SER A 46 1.24 17.97 14.34
N MET A 47 1.10 19.23 13.86
CA MET A 47 2.16 20.12 13.31
C MET A 47 1.67 21.59 13.24
N ALA A 48 2.58 22.60 13.21
CA ALA A 48 2.31 24.05 13.35
C ALA A 48 2.29 24.83 12.01
N ILE A 49 1.63 26.00 11.96
CA ILE A 49 1.42 26.85 10.75
C ILE A 49 1.83 28.31 10.99
N MET A 50 2.50 28.93 10.01
CA MET A 50 2.68 30.39 9.89
C MET A 50 1.77 30.97 8.79
N THR A 51 1.32 32.21 8.97
CA THR A 51 0.47 32.94 8.01
C THR A 51 1.24 34.11 7.38
N ALA A 52 1.10 34.30 6.07
CA ALA A 52 1.51 35.52 5.37
C ALA A 52 0.30 36.09 4.61
N ARG A 53 0.13 37.42 4.62
CA ARG A 53 -0.94 38.12 3.88
C ARG A 53 -0.40 38.56 2.52
N SER A 54 -1.06 38.17 1.44
CA SER A 54 -0.92 38.85 0.14
C SER A 54 -2.12 39.77 -0.10
N ALA A 55 -1.83 40.97 -0.61
CA ALA A 55 -2.79 42.02 -0.87
C ALA A 55 -3.36 41.87 -2.29
N HIS A 56 -4.38 41.03 -2.47
CA HIS A 56 -5.42 41.16 -3.52
C HIS A 56 -6.53 40.10 -3.29
N SER A 57 -7.68 40.57 -2.81
CA SER A 57 -9.07 40.05 -2.82
C SER A 57 -9.46 38.55 -2.80
N SER A 58 -8.57 37.57 -2.68
CA SER A 58 -8.95 36.19 -2.29
C SER A 58 -7.97 35.67 -1.25
N LYS A 59 -8.48 35.32 -0.06
CA LYS A 59 -7.63 34.75 1.01
C LYS A 59 -7.31 33.31 0.61
N ALA A 60 -6.16 33.11 -0.04
CA ALA A 60 -5.51 31.81 -0.11
C ALA A 60 -4.45 31.75 1.00
N PHE A 61 -4.43 30.69 1.80
CA PHE A 61 -3.25 30.38 2.59
C PHE A 61 -2.49 29.27 1.90
N THR A 62 -1.19 29.47 1.81
CA THR A 62 -0.25 28.48 1.31
C THR A 62 0.30 27.71 2.51
N ILE A 63 0.10 26.39 2.53
CA ILE A 63 0.69 25.54 3.58
C ILE A 63 2.17 25.35 3.21
N CYS A 64 3.04 25.99 3.98
CA CYS A 64 4.49 25.91 3.79
C CYS A 64 5.14 25.14 4.94
N PHE A 65 5.97 24.17 4.56
CA PHE A 65 7.03 23.60 5.38
C PHE A 65 8.26 24.54 5.33
N PRO A 66 9.26 24.38 6.22
CA PRO A 66 10.45 25.25 6.26
C PRO A 66 11.19 25.38 4.91
N ASP A 67 11.02 24.41 4.03
CA ASP A 67 11.77 24.19 2.80
C ASP A 67 10.91 24.12 1.53
N ARG A 68 9.56 24.11 1.64
CA ARG A 68 8.66 24.12 0.46
C ARG A 68 7.20 24.45 0.80
N CYS A 69 6.47 24.99 -0.17
CA CYS A 69 5.03 25.23 -0.10
C CYS A 69 4.28 24.18 -0.93
N ILE A 70 3.34 23.45 -0.31
CA ILE A 70 2.77 22.21 -0.90
C ILE A 70 1.33 22.35 -1.38
N ALA A 71 0.56 23.33 -0.89
CA ALA A 71 -0.82 23.51 -1.36
C ALA A 71 -1.35 24.93 -1.15
N GLU A 72 -2.10 25.42 -2.13
CA GLU A 72 -3.06 26.52 -1.95
C GLU A 72 -4.42 25.89 -1.60
N ALA A 73 -4.89 26.14 -0.38
CA ALA A 73 -6.24 25.74 0.03
C ALA A 73 -7.13 27.00 0.09
N PRO A 74 -8.30 27.02 -0.57
CA PRO A 74 -9.24 28.12 -0.43
C PRO A 74 -9.79 28.15 1.00
N LEU A 75 -9.75 29.32 1.65
CA LEU A 75 -10.33 29.48 2.98
C LEU A 75 -11.85 29.61 2.90
N THR A 76 -12.54 28.52 3.19
CA THR A 76 -13.96 28.55 3.50
C THR A 76 -14.17 29.12 4.90
N ASP A 77 -15.34 29.72 5.16
CA ASP A 77 -15.69 30.30 6.46
C ASP A 77 -15.65 29.26 7.58
N ASP A 78 -15.97 28.00 7.28
CA ASP A 78 -15.85 26.86 8.19
C ASP A 78 -14.40 26.61 8.63
N LEU A 79 -13.44 26.74 7.69
CA LEU A 79 -12.01 26.61 7.97
C LEU A 79 -11.53 27.73 8.90
N ILE A 80 -11.97 28.95 8.63
CA ILE A 80 -11.66 30.14 9.43
C ILE A 80 -12.20 29.99 10.85
N ASN A 81 -13.42 29.47 10.99
CA ASN A 81 -14.06 29.26 12.28
C ASN A 81 -13.41 28.12 13.08
N ALA A 82 -12.96 27.05 12.41
CA ALA A 82 -12.21 25.95 13.04
C ALA A 82 -10.82 26.41 13.54
N LEU A 83 -10.12 27.23 12.75
CA LEU A 83 -8.84 27.85 13.11
C LEU A 83 -8.98 28.78 14.32
N LYS A 84 -10.00 29.65 14.33
CA LYS A 84 -10.28 30.58 15.44
C LYS A 84 -10.64 29.88 16.75
N LYS A 85 -11.22 28.68 16.69
CA LYS A 85 -11.57 27.87 17.87
C LYS A 85 -10.43 26.97 18.38
N GLY A 86 -9.22 27.08 17.80
CA GLY A 86 -8.08 26.22 18.20
C GLY A 86 -8.23 24.76 17.79
N GLY A 87 -9.05 24.47 16.76
CA GLY A 87 -9.26 23.10 16.27
C GLY A 87 -7.97 22.49 15.69
N LYS A 88 -7.70 21.22 16.05
CA LYS A 88 -6.57 20.46 15.52
C LYS A 88 -6.63 20.37 13.99
N LEU A 89 -5.58 20.85 13.34
CA LEU A 89 -5.45 20.96 11.89
C LEU A 89 -5.25 19.65 11.13
N THR A 90 -5.25 18.50 11.82
CA THR A 90 -5.04 17.20 11.19
C THR A 90 -6.21 16.78 10.29
N LEU A 91 -7.44 17.29 10.51
CA LEU A 91 -8.58 16.95 9.66
C LEU A 91 -8.50 17.60 8.27
N THR A 92 -7.83 18.73 8.13
CA THR A 92 -7.84 19.50 6.88
C THR A 92 -7.04 18.85 5.77
N SER A 93 -5.88 18.27 6.09
CA SER A 93 -5.04 17.57 5.11
C SER A 93 -5.66 16.26 4.67
N VAL A 94 -6.24 15.48 5.60
CA VAL A 94 -6.97 14.25 5.29
C VAL A 94 -8.19 14.54 4.42
N ASN A 95 -8.97 15.56 4.75
CA ASN A 95 -10.12 15.97 3.96
C ASN A 95 -9.72 16.48 2.56
N TYR A 96 -8.60 17.20 2.44
CA TYR A 96 -8.08 17.64 1.15
C TYR A 96 -7.62 16.46 0.29
N GLN A 97 -6.83 15.55 0.84
CA GLN A 97 -6.37 14.34 0.14
C GLN A 97 -7.57 13.49 -0.30
N ASN A 98 -8.56 13.30 0.57
CA ASN A 98 -9.79 12.60 0.22
C ASN A 98 -10.53 13.29 -0.92
N LYS A 99 -10.66 14.62 -0.91
CA LYS A 99 -11.31 15.36 -1.99
C LYS A 99 -10.60 15.15 -3.33
N GLN A 100 -9.26 15.26 -3.34
CA GLN A 100 -8.47 15.06 -4.56
C GLN A 100 -8.53 13.61 -5.05
N PHE A 101 -8.50 12.65 -4.14
CA PHE A 101 -8.66 11.23 -4.45
C PHE A 101 -10.03 10.94 -5.06
N LEU A 102 -11.13 11.38 -4.43
CA LEU A 102 -12.48 11.17 -4.95
C LEU A 102 -12.69 11.88 -6.31
N GLN A 103 -12.11 13.08 -6.48
CA GLN A 103 -12.12 13.77 -7.77
C GLN A 103 -11.34 12.99 -8.83
N ASN A 104 -10.17 12.45 -8.50
CA ASN A 104 -9.39 11.60 -9.40
C ASN A 104 -10.20 10.37 -9.83
N ILE A 105 -10.84 9.66 -8.90
CA ILE A 105 -11.71 8.52 -9.21
C ILE A 105 -12.84 8.94 -10.16
N ARG A 106 -13.54 10.04 -9.87
CA ARG A 106 -14.62 10.56 -10.74
C ARG A 106 -14.15 10.82 -12.18
N LEU A 107 -12.92 11.30 -12.36
CA LEU A 107 -12.36 11.55 -13.69
C LEU A 107 -12.03 10.24 -14.43
N HIS A 108 -11.51 9.23 -13.73
CA HIS A 108 -11.15 7.93 -14.30
C HIS A 108 -12.35 7.00 -14.52
N LEU A 109 -13.52 7.34 -13.98
CA LEU A 109 -14.79 6.64 -14.28
C LEU A 109 -15.42 7.05 -15.62
N ARG A 110 -14.85 8.03 -16.34
CA ARG A 110 -15.33 8.44 -17.66
C ARG A 110 -14.88 7.42 -18.71
N SER A 111 -15.79 6.52 -19.08
CA SER A 111 -15.54 5.46 -20.05
C SER A 111 -16.81 5.19 -20.86
N ASP A 112 -16.67 5.03 -22.18
CA ASP A 112 -17.75 4.60 -23.09
C ASP A 112 -17.94 3.07 -23.08
N VAL A 113 -17.05 2.35 -22.40
CA VAL A 113 -17.06 0.89 -22.26
C VAL A 113 -17.18 0.48 -20.79
N PRO A 114 -17.70 -0.72 -20.49
CA PRO A 114 -17.74 -1.25 -19.13
C PRO A 114 -16.38 -1.23 -18.44
N LEU A 115 -16.39 -0.88 -17.16
CA LEU A 115 -15.20 -0.65 -16.35
C LEU A 115 -15.15 -1.64 -15.18
N GLY A 116 -13.94 -2.07 -14.84
CA GLY A 116 -13.69 -2.91 -13.68
C GLY A 116 -12.67 -2.27 -12.73
N ALA A 117 -12.38 -3.00 -11.66
CA ALA A 117 -11.31 -2.65 -10.74
C ALA A 117 -10.55 -3.91 -10.31
N ALA A 118 -9.22 -3.81 -10.22
CA ALA A 118 -8.40 -4.81 -9.56
C ALA A 118 -8.59 -4.70 -8.04
N LEU A 119 -8.80 -5.83 -7.37
CA LEU A 119 -9.01 -5.87 -5.92
C LEU A 119 -8.14 -6.97 -5.30
N SER A 120 -7.16 -6.58 -4.48
CA SER A 120 -6.31 -7.50 -3.70
C SER A 120 -6.83 -7.70 -2.27
N GLY A 121 -7.68 -6.82 -1.77
CA GLY A 121 -8.07 -6.77 -0.36
C GLY A 121 -7.10 -5.96 0.51
N GLY A 122 -6.01 -5.46 -0.06
CA GLY A 122 -5.17 -4.42 0.52
C GLY A 122 -5.88 -3.07 0.58
N VAL A 123 -5.36 -2.14 1.38
CA VAL A 123 -6.01 -0.84 1.62
C VAL A 123 -6.13 0.01 0.35
N ASP A 124 -5.15 -0.06 -0.54
CA ASP A 124 -5.10 0.82 -1.72
C ASP A 124 -6.18 0.46 -2.74
N SER A 125 -6.24 -0.82 -3.13
CA SER A 125 -7.26 -1.33 -4.05
C SER A 125 -8.67 -1.25 -3.42
N SER A 126 -8.78 -1.50 -2.12
CA SER A 126 -10.05 -1.33 -1.40
C SER A 126 -10.52 0.12 -1.39
N ALA A 127 -9.61 1.08 -1.19
CA ALA A 127 -9.93 2.50 -1.22
C ALA A 127 -10.45 2.93 -2.60
N VAL A 128 -9.84 2.43 -3.68
CA VAL A 128 -10.31 2.66 -5.06
C VAL A 128 -11.73 2.12 -5.25
N VAL A 129 -11.97 0.85 -4.94
CA VAL A 129 -13.28 0.20 -5.12
C VAL A 129 -14.37 0.86 -4.29
N CYS A 130 -14.09 1.20 -3.03
CA CYS A 130 -15.02 1.90 -2.16
C CYS A 130 -15.29 3.33 -2.65
N ALA A 131 -14.28 4.03 -3.15
CA ALA A 131 -14.45 5.36 -3.72
C ALA A 131 -15.30 5.35 -4.99
N ILE A 132 -15.17 4.32 -5.85
CA ILE A 132 -16.03 4.15 -7.03
C ILE A 132 -17.50 4.10 -6.60
N ARG A 133 -17.84 3.22 -5.65
CA ARG A 133 -19.22 3.12 -5.13
C ARG A 133 -19.69 4.41 -4.46
N HIS A 134 -18.81 5.10 -3.75
CA HIS A 134 -19.15 6.36 -3.08
C HIS A 134 -19.49 7.47 -4.09
N VAL A 135 -18.68 7.61 -5.14
CA VAL A 135 -18.83 8.69 -6.13
C VAL A 135 -19.94 8.41 -7.14
N GLU A 136 -20.13 7.14 -7.52
CA GLU A 136 -21.19 6.71 -8.45
C GLU A 136 -22.01 5.55 -7.83
N PRO A 137 -23.00 5.84 -6.96
CA PRO A 137 -23.72 4.82 -6.20
C PRO A 137 -24.46 3.76 -7.02
N LYS A 138 -24.76 4.04 -8.29
CA LYS A 138 -25.53 3.17 -9.18
C LYS A 138 -24.69 2.45 -10.23
N ILE A 139 -23.37 2.68 -10.26
CA ILE A 139 -22.52 2.03 -11.25
C ILE A 139 -22.45 0.51 -10.98
N ASP A 140 -22.45 -0.28 -12.04
CA ASP A 140 -22.15 -1.71 -11.95
C ASP A 140 -20.64 -1.89 -11.76
N ILE A 141 -20.24 -2.46 -10.63
CA ILE A 141 -18.82 -2.64 -10.28
C ILE A 141 -18.43 -4.09 -10.54
N HIS A 142 -17.45 -4.28 -11.42
CA HIS A 142 -16.81 -5.57 -11.68
C HIS A 142 -15.44 -5.58 -11.00
N THR A 143 -15.20 -6.51 -10.08
CA THR A 143 -13.90 -6.64 -9.41
C THR A 143 -13.17 -7.88 -9.86
N PHE A 144 -11.86 -7.76 -10.05
CA PHE A 144 -10.99 -8.85 -10.48
C PHE A 144 -9.87 -9.06 -9.46
N SER A 145 -9.76 -10.29 -8.96
CA SER A 145 -8.88 -10.60 -7.83
C SER A 145 -8.09 -11.88 -8.09
N PHE A 146 -6.83 -11.89 -7.71
CA PHE A 146 -6.06 -13.12 -7.59
C PHE A 146 -6.19 -13.68 -6.17
N VAL A 147 -6.46 -14.98 -6.06
CA VAL A 147 -6.53 -15.69 -4.79
C VAL A 147 -5.47 -16.80 -4.78
N ALA A 148 -4.59 -16.75 -3.79
CA ALA A 148 -3.62 -17.81 -3.57
C ALA A 148 -4.27 -19.03 -2.91
N ASP A 149 -3.90 -20.24 -3.36
CA ASP A 149 -4.40 -21.50 -2.76
C ASP A 149 -3.89 -21.73 -1.33
N ASN A 150 -2.80 -21.07 -0.95
CA ASN A 150 -2.26 -21.15 0.40
C ASN A 150 -3.05 -20.24 1.34
N GLU A 151 -3.81 -20.82 2.27
CA GLU A 151 -4.59 -20.08 3.28
C GLU A 151 -3.76 -19.06 4.07
N ALA A 152 -2.48 -19.31 4.31
CA ALA A 152 -1.60 -18.37 5.02
C ALA A 152 -1.26 -17.11 4.21
N LEU A 153 -1.46 -17.16 2.89
CA LEU A 153 -1.21 -16.07 1.95
C LEU A 153 -2.52 -15.56 1.32
N SER A 154 -3.67 -16.15 1.66
CA SER A 154 -4.93 -15.82 1.03
C SER A 154 -5.51 -14.52 1.60
N GLU A 155 -5.68 -13.54 0.72
CA GLU A 155 -6.36 -12.27 1.00
C GLU A 155 -7.86 -12.35 0.73
N GLU A 156 -8.37 -13.53 0.37
CA GLU A 156 -9.75 -13.76 -0.09
C GLU A 156 -10.81 -13.22 0.88
N LYS A 157 -10.58 -13.37 2.19
CA LYS A 157 -11.47 -12.83 3.22
C LYS A 157 -11.66 -11.32 3.08
N TRP A 158 -10.59 -10.57 2.82
CA TRP A 158 -10.63 -9.11 2.72
C TRP A 158 -11.26 -8.68 1.40
N ILE A 159 -10.96 -9.41 0.32
CA ILE A 159 -11.62 -9.25 -0.98
C ILE A 159 -13.14 -9.40 -0.85
N ASP A 160 -13.61 -10.43 -0.14
CA ASP A 160 -15.04 -10.70 0.03
C ASP A 160 -15.73 -9.62 0.84
N LEU A 161 -15.11 -9.17 1.93
CA LEU A 161 -15.64 -8.07 2.74
C LEU A 161 -15.85 -6.79 1.93
N VAL A 162 -14.89 -6.44 1.06
CA VAL A 162 -14.99 -5.25 0.22
C VAL A 162 -16.07 -5.44 -0.83
N ASN A 163 -16.09 -6.58 -1.53
CA ASN A 163 -17.08 -6.87 -2.56
C ASN A 163 -18.51 -6.87 -2.02
N GLU A 164 -18.74 -7.43 -0.82
CA GLU A 164 -20.02 -7.38 -0.12
C GLU A 164 -20.41 -5.94 0.21
N ALA A 165 -19.48 -5.16 0.79
CA ALA A 165 -19.74 -3.79 1.19
C ALA A 165 -20.11 -2.87 0.02
N VAL A 166 -19.55 -3.10 -1.17
CA VAL A 166 -19.83 -2.28 -2.36
C VAL A 166 -20.84 -2.91 -3.32
N GLY A 167 -21.31 -4.14 -3.06
CA GLY A 167 -22.18 -4.88 -3.97
C GLY A 167 -21.58 -5.09 -5.36
N ALA A 168 -20.30 -5.50 -5.44
CA ALA A 168 -19.60 -5.75 -6.70
C ALA A 168 -19.84 -7.17 -7.25
N LYS A 169 -19.84 -7.29 -8.57
CA LYS A 169 -19.72 -8.59 -9.26
C LYS A 169 -18.26 -9.04 -9.22
N SER A 170 -17.97 -9.99 -8.35
CA SER A 170 -16.61 -10.47 -8.07
C SER A 170 -16.17 -11.59 -9.01
N TYR A 171 -14.97 -11.44 -9.57
CA TYR A 171 -14.30 -12.44 -10.40
C TYR A 171 -12.94 -12.78 -9.81
N LYS A 172 -12.83 -14.00 -9.29
CA LYS A 172 -11.60 -14.49 -8.68
C LYS A 172 -10.87 -15.43 -9.64
N VAL A 173 -9.56 -15.28 -9.72
CA VAL A 173 -8.66 -16.21 -10.42
C VAL A 173 -7.73 -16.88 -9.41
N ARG A 174 -7.38 -18.12 -9.69
CA ARG A 174 -6.41 -18.92 -8.94
C ARG A 174 -5.44 -19.53 -9.94
N ALA A 175 -4.21 -19.76 -9.52
CA ALA A 175 -3.23 -20.46 -10.35
C ALA A 175 -2.25 -21.25 -9.51
N GLY A 176 -1.91 -22.43 -10.03
CA GLY A 176 -0.87 -23.29 -9.50
C GLY A 176 0.46 -23.11 -10.23
N ALA A 177 1.49 -23.82 -9.74
CA ALA A 177 2.81 -23.81 -10.35
C ALA A 177 2.81 -24.31 -11.82
N SER A 178 1.92 -25.25 -12.14
CA SER A 178 1.76 -25.77 -13.51
C SER A 178 1.20 -24.73 -14.48
N ASP A 179 0.31 -23.85 -14.02
CA ASP A 179 -0.23 -22.78 -14.85
C ASP A 179 0.85 -21.76 -15.18
N LEU A 180 1.65 -21.37 -14.17
CA LEU A 180 2.79 -20.48 -14.39
C LEU A 180 3.77 -21.08 -15.40
N ALA A 181 4.13 -22.36 -15.27
CA ALA A 181 5.05 -23.01 -16.20
C ALA A 181 4.51 -23.04 -17.63
N ARG A 182 3.20 -23.22 -17.82
CA ARG A 182 2.54 -23.19 -19.12
C ARG A 182 2.52 -21.79 -19.73
N ASP A 183 2.26 -20.78 -18.91
CA ASP A 183 2.05 -19.41 -19.37
C ASP A 183 3.34 -18.58 -19.41
N LEU A 184 4.45 -19.11 -18.91
CA LEU A 184 5.71 -18.39 -18.67
C LEU A 184 6.26 -17.71 -19.92
N ASP A 185 6.34 -18.43 -21.05
CA ASP A 185 6.89 -17.88 -22.29
C ASP A 185 6.07 -16.68 -22.77
N ARG A 186 4.74 -16.80 -22.71
CA ARG A 186 3.83 -15.72 -23.11
C ARG A 186 3.89 -14.55 -22.13
N LEU A 187 4.04 -14.83 -20.84
CA LEU A 187 4.21 -13.80 -19.81
C LEU A 187 5.47 -12.99 -20.05
N ILE A 188 6.61 -13.66 -20.31
CA ILE A 188 7.89 -13.01 -20.60
C ILE A 188 7.78 -12.13 -21.85
N GLU A 189 7.20 -12.65 -22.92
CA GLU A 189 6.97 -11.89 -24.16
C GLU A 189 6.09 -10.65 -23.92
N THR A 190 5.04 -10.79 -23.09
CA THR A 190 4.10 -9.70 -22.79
C THR A 190 4.73 -8.62 -21.92
N GLN A 191 5.57 -9.00 -20.96
CA GLN A 191 6.25 -8.04 -20.08
C GLN A 191 7.38 -7.29 -20.81
N GLY A 192 8.12 -7.98 -21.69
CA GLY A 192 9.24 -7.38 -22.42
C GLY A 192 10.49 -7.10 -21.56
N GLU A 193 10.44 -7.39 -20.26
CA GLU A 193 11.57 -7.25 -19.33
C GLU A 193 11.57 -8.33 -18.22
N PRO A 194 12.74 -8.60 -17.58
CA PRO A 194 12.80 -9.48 -16.42
C PRO A 194 12.04 -8.91 -15.22
N PHE A 195 11.29 -9.77 -14.51
CA PHE A 195 10.54 -9.39 -13.30
C PHE A 195 11.00 -10.19 -12.07
N GLY A 196 10.91 -9.55 -10.90
CA GLY A 196 11.47 -10.08 -9.64
C GLY A 196 10.49 -10.88 -8.77
N SER A 197 9.21 -10.96 -9.12
CA SER A 197 8.18 -11.56 -8.28
C SER A 197 7.05 -12.21 -9.06
N THR A 198 6.38 -13.18 -8.44
CA THR A 198 5.19 -13.85 -8.99
C THR A 198 3.94 -12.99 -8.98
N SER A 199 3.97 -11.79 -8.37
CA SER A 199 2.86 -10.82 -8.40
C SER A 199 2.55 -10.36 -9.83
N ILE A 200 3.55 -10.32 -10.72
CA ILE A 200 3.37 -10.00 -12.14
C ILE A 200 2.51 -11.07 -12.84
N TYR A 201 2.68 -12.34 -12.46
CA TYR A 201 1.84 -13.42 -13.00
C TYR A 201 0.41 -13.35 -12.46
N ALA A 202 0.22 -13.01 -11.18
CA ALA A 202 -1.10 -12.79 -10.61
C ALA A 202 -1.85 -11.66 -11.36
N GLN A 203 -1.17 -10.55 -11.66
CA GLN A 203 -1.74 -9.45 -12.43
C GLN A 203 -2.07 -9.85 -13.88
N TYR A 204 -1.19 -10.61 -14.53
CA TYR A 204 -1.44 -11.17 -15.86
C TYR A 204 -2.76 -11.97 -15.91
N LEU A 205 -3.00 -12.82 -14.93
CA LEU A 205 -4.23 -13.62 -14.84
C LEU A 205 -5.48 -12.76 -14.56
N VAL A 206 -5.34 -11.75 -13.69
CA VAL A 206 -6.40 -10.78 -13.40
C VAL A 206 -6.83 -10.05 -14.67
N PHE A 207 -5.88 -9.57 -15.48
CA PHE A 207 -6.18 -8.90 -16.75
C PHE A 207 -6.72 -9.85 -17.81
N GLN A 208 -6.22 -11.09 -17.87
CA GLN A 208 -6.77 -12.11 -18.75
C GLN A 208 -8.24 -12.38 -18.41
N ARG A 209 -8.59 -12.46 -17.12
CA ARG A 209 -9.97 -12.64 -16.67
C ARG A 209 -10.85 -11.43 -16.97
N ALA A 210 -10.35 -10.21 -16.76
CA ALA A 210 -11.06 -8.98 -17.10
C ALA A 210 -11.43 -8.96 -18.59
N LYS A 211 -10.46 -9.26 -19.46
CA LYS A 211 -10.68 -9.35 -20.90
C LYS A 211 -11.71 -10.43 -21.27
N ALA A 212 -11.67 -11.59 -20.62
CA ALA A 212 -12.63 -12.68 -20.86
C ALA A 212 -14.07 -12.29 -20.50
N GLU A 213 -14.25 -11.37 -19.55
CA GLU A 213 -15.56 -10.83 -19.14
C GLU A 213 -15.95 -9.57 -19.92
N GLY A 214 -15.21 -9.22 -20.98
CA GLY A 214 -15.50 -8.04 -21.81
C GLY A 214 -15.15 -6.71 -21.16
N ILE A 215 -14.39 -6.72 -20.06
CA ILE A 215 -13.90 -5.52 -19.38
C ILE A 215 -12.53 -5.16 -19.95
N THR A 216 -12.45 -4.01 -20.61
CA THR A 216 -11.21 -3.51 -21.24
C THR A 216 -10.54 -2.40 -20.45
N VAL A 217 -11.27 -1.76 -19.52
CA VAL A 217 -10.74 -0.69 -18.67
C VAL A 217 -10.83 -1.13 -17.21
N THR A 218 -9.72 -1.07 -16.49
CA THR A 218 -9.67 -1.40 -15.07
C THR A 218 -8.94 -0.33 -14.28
N LEU A 219 -9.47 0.05 -13.11
CA LEU A 219 -8.75 0.87 -12.13
C LEU A 219 -7.96 -0.03 -11.17
N ASP A 220 -6.78 0.43 -10.76
CA ASP A 220 -5.86 -0.29 -9.87
C ASP A 220 -5.35 0.69 -8.79
N GLY A 221 -4.95 0.14 -7.63
CA GLY A 221 -4.37 0.88 -6.51
C GLY A 221 -2.84 0.98 -6.53
N GLN A 222 -2.18 0.58 -7.62
CA GLN A 222 -0.72 0.71 -7.78
C GLN A 222 -0.24 2.17 -7.60
N GLY A 223 0.95 2.36 -7.05
CA GLY A 223 1.55 3.67 -6.82
C GLY A 223 1.27 4.27 -5.43
N ALA A 224 0.30 3.71 -4.68
CA ALA A 224 -0.06 4.21 -3.36
C ALA A 224 1.07 3.99 -2.33
N ASP A 225 1.70 2.82 -2.34
CA ASP A 225 2.83 2.50 -1.47
C ASP A 225 4.04 3.42 -1.70
N GLU A 226 4.32 3.80 -2.95
CA GLU A 226 5.37 4.74 -3.31
C GLU A 226 5.03 6.16 -2.85
N LEU A 227 3.79 6.58 -3.09
CA LEU A 227 3.35 7.94 -2.75
C LEU A 227 3.23 8.15 -1.24
N LEU A 228 2.77 7.12 -0.51
CA LEU A 228 2.44 7.19 0.92
C LEU A 228 3.47 6.51 1.82
N ALA A 229 4.57 6.01 1.24
CA ALA A 229 5.62 5.29 1.94
C ALA A 229 5.11 4.03 2.70
N GLY A 230 4.26 3.23 2.03
CA GLY A 230 3.61 2.05 2.61
C GLY A 230 4.52 0.84 2.79
N TYR A 231 5.60 0.72 2.00
CA TYR A 231 6.55 -0.39 2.13
C TYR A 231 7.33 -0.42 3.46
N ASP A 232 7.71 -1.63 3.87
CA ASP A 232 8.57 -1.88 5.04
C ASP A 232 9.96 -1.24 4.94
N GLY A 233 10.43 -0.84 3.75
CA GLY A 233 11.78 -0.27 3.54
C GLY A 233 11.92 1.20 3.95
N TYR A 234 10.83 1.94 4.12
CA TYR A 234 10.86 3.39 4.38
C TYR A 234 11.28 3.83 5.79
N PRO A 235 11.09 3.06 6.88
CA PRO A 235 11.48 3.51 8.21
C PRO A 235 12.97 3.84 8.35
N GLY A 236 13.87 3.09 7.70
CA GLY A 236 15.31 3.38 7.69
C GLY A 236 15.64 4.75 7.06
N GLN A 237 15.07 5.04 5.90
CA GLN A 237 15.20 6.34 5.21
C GLN A 237 14.65 7.49 6.05
N ARG A 238 13.48 7.28 6.69
CA ARG A 238 12.90 8.29 7.60
C ARG A 238 13.81 8.54 8.80
N MET A 239 14.39 7.50 9.40
CA MET A 239 15.34 7.67 10.50
C MET A 239 16.59 8.44 10.06
N LEU A 240 17.11 8.19 8.85
CA LEU A 240 18.24 8.94 8.29
C LEU A 240 17.90 10.43 8.14
N SER A 241 16.75 10.76 7.56
CA SER A 241 16.35 12.17 7.40
C SER A 241 16.25 12.93 8.73
N LEU A 242 15.79 12.26 9.79
CA LEU A 242 15.70 12.83 11.14
C LEU A 242 17.08 12.99 11.78
N LEU A 243 18.01 12.08 11.47
CA LEU A 243 19.40 12.15 11.91
C LEU A 243 20.16 13.29 11.22
N GLU A 244 19.99 13.45 9.90
CA GLU A 244 20.55 14.55 9.11
C GLU A 244 20.03 15.91 9.59
N GLY A 245 18.75 15.98 9.92
CA GLY A 245 18.13 17.14 10.59
C GLY A 245 18.54 17.31 12.06
N ARG A 246 19.50 16.52 12.57
CA ARG A 246 20.01 16.52 13.95
C ARG A 246 18.93 16.31 15.04
N ASN A 247 17.78 15.73 14.67
CA ASN A 247 16.66 15.49 15.57
C ASN A 247 16.64 14.04 16.07
N VAL A 248 17.66 13.70 16.86
CA VAL A 248 17.88 12.35 17.41
C VAL A 248 16.70 11.89 18.27
N THR A 249 16.10 12.80 19.04
CA THR A 249 14.92 12.48 19.87
C THR A 249 13.71 12.07 19.02
N ALA A 250 13.42 12.77 17.93
CA ALA A 250 12.35 12.41 17.01
C ALA A 250 12.64 11.08 16.30
N MET A 251 13.90 10.83 15.92
CA MET A 251 14.32 9.55 15.34
C MET A 251 14.03 8.37 16.28
N HIS A 252 14.44 8.46 17.56
CA HIS A 252 14.14 7.42 18.55
C HIS A 252 12.63 7.24 18.77
N ARG A 253 11.87 8.34 18.82
CA ARG A 253 10.40 8.29 18.95
C ARG A 253 9.77 7.57 17.76
N PHE A 254 10.18 7.91 16.54
CA PHE A 254 9.73 7.26 15.32
C PHE A 254 10.05 5.77 15.32
N ALA A 255 11.28 5.38 15.67
CA ALA A 255 11.67 3.98 15.74
C ALA A 255 10.82 3.18 16.77
N ARG A 256 10.50 3.78 17.92
CA ARG A 256 9.59 3.17 18.91
C ARG A 256 8.15 3.05 18.39
N ALA A 257 7.64 4.06 17.71
CA ALA A 257 6.31 4.03 17.13
C ALA A 257 6.20 2.99 16.00
N SER A 258 7.19 2.96 15.09
CA SER A 258 7.26 1.97 14.01
C SER A 258 7.36 0.54 14.54
N ALA A 259 7.95 0.33 15.72
CA ALA A 259 8.05 -0.99 16.34
C ALA A 259 6.73 -1.54 16.88
N GLN A 260 5.68 -0.71 16.99
CA GLN A 260 4.36 -1.15 17.46
C GLN A 260 3.55 -1.84 16.35
N TRP A 261 3.98 -1.71 15.09
CA TRP A 261 3.28 -2.27 13.95
C TRP A 261 3.58 -3.78 13.82
N PRO A 262 2.59 -4.61 13.46
CA PRO A 262 2.80 -6.04 13.28
C PRO A 262 3.97 -6.34 12.34
N GLY A 263 4.86 -7.27 12.73
CA GLY A 263 6.02 -7.66 11.91
C GLY A 263 7.25 -6.75 12.00
N ARG A 264 7.10 -5.60 12.65
CA ARG A 264 8.20 -4.67 12.90
C ARG A 264 8.72 -4.84 14.32
N SER A 265 9.98 -4.46 14.53
CA SER A 265 10.59 -4.41 15.85
C SER A 265 11.54 -3.23 15.90
N TYR A 266 11.73 -2.67 17.09
CA TYR A 266 12.62 -1.53 17.29
C TYR A 266 14.00 -1.83 16.69
N ARG A 267 14.53 -3.02 16.99
CA ARG A 267 15.80 -3.51 16.46
C ARG A 267 15.82 -3.64 14.93
N ARG A 268 14.75 -4.14 14.32
CA ARG A 268 14.62 -4.23 12.86
C ARG A 268 14.64 -2.84 12.22
N THR A 269 13.99 -1.86 12.82
CA THR A 269 14.02 -0.47 12.33
C THR A 269 15.44 0.13 12.41
N TRP A 270 16.21 -0.19 13.45
CA TRP A 270 17.63 0.18 13.51
C TRP A 270 18.50 -0.54 12.47
N LEU A 271 18.21 -1.81 12.19
CA LEU A 271 18.86 -2.55 11.09
C LEU A 271 18.54 -1.93 9.74
N GLU A 272 17.32 -1.44 9.54
CA GLU A 272 16.91 -0.73 8.32
C GLU A 272 17.67 0.60 8.18
N LEU A 273 17.84 1.38 9.26
CA LEU A 273 18.75 2.54 9.23
C LEU A 273 20.18 2.13 8.90
N GLY A 274 20.69 1.08 9.55
CA GLY A 274 22.04 0.56 9.31
C GLY A 274 22.25 0.11 7.87
N ARG A 275 21.23 -0.44 7.20
CA ARG A 275 21.27 -0.80 5.78
C ARG A 275 21.48 0.41 4.87
N VAL A 276 20.94 1.56 5.25
CA VAL A 276 21.04 2.79 4.44
C VAL A 276 22.37 3.50 4.67
N VAL A 277 22.88 3.48 5.91
CA VAL A 277 24.05 4.28 6.31
C VAL A 277 25.37 3.53 6.19
N LEU A 278 25.38 2.21 6.45
CA LEU A 278 26.61 1.42 6.50
C LEU A 278 26.99 0.88 5.12
N PRO A 279 28.30 0.79 4.79
CA PRO A 279 28.76 0.00 3.66
C PRO A 279 28.31 -1.47 3.75
N ASP A 280 28.12 -2.13 2.61
CA ASP A 280 27.55 -3.49 2.52
C ASP A 280 28.25 -4.51 3.43
N TRP A 281 29.59 -4.47 3.51
CA TRP A 281 30.35 -5.38 4.36
C TRP A 281 30.08 -5.17 5.86
N ALA A 282 29.89 -3.92 6.29
CA ALA A 282 29.62 -3.57 7.68
C ALA A 282 28.18 -3.93 8.06
N TYR A 283 27.23 -3.71 7.13
CA TYR A 283 25.85 -4.13 7.29
C TYR A 283 25.71 -5.67 7.33
N ALA A 284 26.42 -6.40 6.47
CA ALA A 284 26.44 -7.86 6.49
C ALA A 284 26.96 -8.42 7.82
N ARG A 285 27.98 -7.77 8.41
CA ARG A 285 28.51 -8.14 9.73
C ARG A 285 27.54 -7.81 10.86
N SER A 286 26.90 -6.65 10.83
CA SER A 286 25.93 -6.24 11.86
C SER A 286 24.69 -7.13 11.85
N ARG A 287 24.23 -7.56 10.67
CA ARG A 287 23.14 -8.54 10.53
C ARG A 287 23.47 -9.89 11.20
N LYS A 288 24.68 -10.43 10.97
CA LYS A 288 25.14 -11.70 11.57
C LYS A 288 25.20 -11.65 13.09
N VAL A 289 25.75 -10.57 13.66
CA VAL A 289 25.78 -10.35 15.12
C VAL A 289 24.35 -10.22 15.67
N MET A 290 23.43 -9.75 14.85
CA MET A 290 22.04 -9.59 15.20
C MET A 290 21.15 -10.82 14.93
N GLY A 291 21.70 -11.98 14.56
CA GLY A 291 20.91 -13.22 14.46
C GLY A 291 19.87 -13.24 13.35
N HIS A 292 20.14 -12.52 12.26
CA HIS A 292 19.43 -12.59 10.97
C HIS A 292 20.32 -13.16 9.88
#